data_AF-A0A7J9C5D2-F1
#
_entry.id   AF-A0A7J9C5D2-F1
#
_cell.length_a   1.000
_cell.length_b   1.000
_cell.length_c   1.000
_cell.angle_alpha   90.00
_cell.angle_beta   90.00
_cell.angle_gamma   90.00
#
_symmetry.space_group_name_H-M   'P 1'
#
loop_
_entity.id
_entity.type
_entity.pdbx_description
1 polymer ?
#
loop_
_entity_poly.entity_id
_entity_poly.type
_entity_poly.pdbx_seq_one_letter_code
_entity_poly.pdbx_strand_id
1 'polypeptide(L)'
;MANKQQPSFTLAFVAAALILLAGQVTARREIIEVKGPGVTDPILEAKLIDMLEETERTKDKVPVLGNSEMVKYCDNAYGMSIGNLKKALGMLQRGIKSPQGFKELEAIVLVVMKAYEECDHVFAENAKPSPFGISNTKLKSLGAKCKQYAEEDAKQN
;
A
#
# COMPACT_ATOMS: atom_id res chain seq x y z
N MET A 1 76.45 -10.45 2.47
CA MET A 1 76.67 -9.67 1.23
C MET A 1 75.51 -9.96 0.26
N ALA A 2 75.06 -8.93 -0.48
CA ALA A 2 73.96 -8.87 -1.46
C ALA A 2 72.53 -9.04 -0.87
N ASN A 3 71.61 -8.06 -0.77
CA ASN A 3 71.15 -6.92 -1.58
C ASN A 3 70.09 -7.27 -2.66
N LYS A 4 68.95 -6.55 -2.60
CA LYS A 4 67.87 -6.34 -3.60
C LYS A 4 66.94 -7.55 -3.83
N GLN A 5 65.60 -7.45 -3.89
CA GLN A 5 64.72 -6.43 -4.49
C GLN A 5 63.25 -6.65 -4.01
N GLN A 6 62.50 -5.60 -3.68
CA GLN A 6 61.04 -5.54 -3.86
C GLN A 6 60.75 -4.80 -5.18
N PRO A 7 59.73 -5.19 -5.96
CA PRO A 7 58.48 -4.42 -6.07
C PRO A 7 57.23 -5.33 -6.22
N SER A 8 56.07 -5.10 -5.58
CA SER A 8 55.02 -4.08 -5.71
C SER A 8 54.00 -4.28 -6.86
N PHE A 9 52.71 -4.24 -6.47
CA PHE A 9 51.46 -3.92 -7.20
C PHE A 9 50.73 -4.92 -8.11
N THR A 10 49.54 -5.37 -7.68
CA THR A 10 48.19 -5.23 -8.33
C THR A 10 47.13 -5.87 -7.39
N LEU A 11 46.29 -5.15 -6.66
CA LEU A 11 44.98 -4.56 -7.00
C LEU A 11 44.02 -5.49 -7.77
N ALA A 12 42.93 -5.94 -7.13
CA ALA A 12 41.52 -5.79 -7.58
C ALA A 12 40.56 -6.89 -7.07
N PHE A 13 39.47 -6.46 -6.41
CA PHE A 13 38.07 -6.88 -6.52
C PHE A 13 37.72 -8.40 -6.63
N VAL A 14 36.78 -8.98 -5.90
CA VAL A 14 35.32 -8.74 -5.96
C VAL A 14 34.64 -9.44 -4.76
N ALA A 15 33.61 -8.78 -4.24
CA ALA A 15 32.74 -9.18 -3.15
C ALA A 15 31.66 -10.23 -3.55
N ALA A 16 30.89 -10.62 -2.53
CA ALA A 16 29.52 -11.13 -2.56
C ALA A 16 29.31 -12.64 -2.52
N ALA A 17 28.91 -13.10 -1.33
CA ALA A 17 27.80 -14.03 -1.19
C ALA A 17 27.08 -13.73 0.14
N LEU A 18 26.14 -12.79 0.09
CA LEU A 18 25.15 -12.58 1.14
C LEU A 18 24.22 -13.80 1.14
N ILE A 19 24.29 -14.59 2.22
CA ILE A 19 23.34 -15.67 2.47
C ILE A 19 22.04 -15.04 2.97
N LEU A 20 21.04 -15.08 2.10
CA LEU A 20 19.62 -14.91 2.40
C LEU A 20 19.18 -15.89 3.49
N LEU A 21 18.70 -15.38 4.62
CA LEU A 21 17.78 -16.08 5.50
C LEU A 21 16.77 -15.06 6.06
N ALA A 22 15.70 -14.88 5.29
CA ALA A 22 14.47 -14.28 5.75
C ALA A 22 13.78 -15.26 6.74
N GLY A 23 13.43 -14.77 7.93
CA GLY A 23 12.77 -15.60 8.95
C GLY A 23 12.52 -14.85 10.26
N GLN A 24 11.53 -13.96 10.22
CA GLN A 24 10.64 -13.47 11.31
C GLN A 24 11.13 -13.47 12.78
N VAL A 25 11.16 -12.30 13.42
CA VAL A 25 10.50 -12.08 14.73
C VAL A 25 10.02 -10.64 14.83
N THR A 26 8.73 -10.50 15.10
CA THR A 26 7.96 -9.32 15.46
C THR A 26 8.66 -8.47 16.53
N ALA A 27 9.07 -7.25 16.19
CA ALA A 27 9.43 -6.24 17.17
C ALA A 27 8.47 -5.04 17.02
N ARG A 28 7.44 -5.03 17.88
CA ARG A 28 6.77 -3.78 18.28
C ARG A 28 7.87 -2.84 18.78
N ARG A 29 8.20 -1.83 18.00
CA ARG A 29 9.09 -0.75 18.42
C ARG A 29 8.31 0.54 18.16
N GLU A 30 7.81 1.13 19.25
CA GLU A 30 7.51 2.56 19.29
C GLU A 30 8.83 3.28 19.07
N ILE A 31 9.18 3.52 17.81
CA ILE A 31 10.18 4.50 17.44
C ILE A 31 9.34 5.74 17.18
N ILE A 32 9.37 6.67 18.13
CA ILE A 32 9.04 8.06 17.84
C ILE A 32 10.21 8.53 16.96
N GLU A 33 10.15 8.19 15.68
CA GLU A 33 11.14 8.57 14.70
C GLU A 33 10.85 10.02 14.35
N VAL A 34 11.78 10.91 14.71
CA VAL A 34 11.75 12.29 14.25
C VAL A 34 11.84 12.22 12.73
N LYS A 35 10.69 12.31 12.04
CA LYS A 35 10.61 12.28 10.58
C LYS A 35 11.53 13.38 10.04
N GLY A 36 12.61 12.97 9.39
CA GLY A 36 13.37 13.87 8.53
C GLY A 36 12.47 14.31 7.36
N PRO A 37 12.71 15.50 6.79
CA PRO A 37 11.91 15.99 5.68
C PRO A 37 11.88 14.98 4.52
N GLY A 38 10.68 14.54 4.14
CA GLY A 38 10.46 13.62 3.04
C GLY A 38 10.53 12.12 3.36
N VAL A 39 10.47 11.72 4.65
CA VAL A 39 10.17 10.36 5.10
C VAL A 39 8.66 10.24 5.34
N THR A 40 8.02 9.38 4.55
CA THR A 40 6.57 9.08 4.60
C THR A 40 6.22 8.21 5.81
N ASP A 41 5.04 8.39 6.39
CA ASP A 41 4.66 7.70 7.65
C ASP A 41 4.55 6.19 7.49
N PRO A 42 5.31 5.40 8.26
CA PRO A 42 5.19 3.95 8.25
C PRO A 42 3.77 3.48 8.66
N ILE A 43 3.02 4.28 9.43
CA ILE A 43 1.63 3.99 9.79
C ILE A 43 0.71 4.15 8.58
N LEU A 44 0.88 5.20 7.78
CA LEU A 44 0.08 5.40 6.56
C LEU A 44 0.33 4.28 5.55
N GLU A 45 1.60 3.92 5.34
CA GLU A 45 1.97 2.79 4.48
C GLU A 45 1.33 1.49 4.98
N ALA A 46 1.45 1.17 6.28
CA ALA A 46 0.84 0.00 6.87
C ALA A 46 -0.70 -0.03 6.69
N LYS A 47 -1.38 1.12 6.82
CA LYS A 47 -2.84 1.19 6.63
C LYS A 47 -3.26 0.98 5.18
N LEU A 48 -2.47 1.47 4.22
CA LEU A 48 -2.71 1.21 2.80
C LEU A 48 -2.45 -0.26 2.45
N ILE A 49 -1.46 -0.91 3.07
CA ILE A 49 -1.23 -2.36 2.94
C ILE A 49 -2.43 -3.13 3.49
N ASP A 50 -2.89 -2.82 4.71
CA ASP A 50 -4.09 -3.45 5.31
C ASP A 50 -5.30 -3.34 4.37
N MET A 51 -5.48 -2.16 3.78
CA MET A 51 -6.58 -1.88 2.85
C MET A 51 -6.42 -2.67 1.54
N LEU A 52 -5.22 -2.75 0.98
CA LEU A 52 -4.93 -3.54 -0.22
C LEU A 52 -5.21 -5.03 0.00
N GLU A 53 -4.67 -5.61 1.08
CA GLU A 53 -4.85 -7.03 1.39
C GLU A 53 -6.33 -7.39 1.64
N GLU A 54 -7.09 -6.52 2.30
CA GLU A 54 -8.52 -6.73 2.49
C GLU A 54 -9.30 -6.63 1.16
N THR A 55 -8.85 -5.76 0.26
CA THR A 55 -9.45 -5.60 -1.08
C THR A 55 -9.21 -6.83 -1.94
N GLU A 56 -7.97 -7.33 -1.96
CA GLU A 56 -7.60 -8.57 -2.66
C GLU A 56 -8.40 -9.75 -2.09
N ARG A 57 -8.46 -9.92 -0.76
CA ARG A 57 -9.29 -10.96 -0.13
C ARG A 57 -10.78 -10.86 -0.43
N THR A 58 -11.30 -9.64 -0.60
CA THR A 58 -12.71 -9.44 -0.95
C THR A 58 -12.94 -9.79 -2.41
N LYS A 59 -12.02 -9.39 -3.31
CA LYS A 59 -12.04 -9.74 -4.73
C LYS A 59 -11.98 -11.25 -4.95
N ASP A 60 -11.14 -11.97 -4.21
CA ASP A 60 -10.99 -13.43 -4.35
C ASP A 60 -12.28 -14.20 -4.02
N LYS A 61 -13.20 -13.59 -3.27
CA LYS A 61 -14.52 -14.17 -2.96
C LYS A 61 -15.57 -13.85 -4.03
N VAL A 62 -15.31 -12.95 -4.96
CA VAL A 62 -16.29 -12.57 -6.00
C VAL A 62 -16.68 -13.73 -6.91
N PRO A 63 -15.74 -14.57 -7.41
CA PRO A 63 -16.09 -15.67 -8.31
C PRO A 63 -17.07 -16.69 -7.73
N VAL A 64 -17.13 -16.85 -6.40
CA VAL A 64 -18.04 -17.80 -5.75
C VAL A 64 -19.47 -17.29 -5.61
N LEU A 65 -19.73 -16.02 -5.96
CA LEU A 65 -21.04 -15.36 -5.86
C LEU A 65 -21.82 -15.34 -7.18
N GLY A 66 -21.31 -16.05 -8.20
CA GLY A 66 -21.94 -16.16 -9.52
C GLY A 66 -21.56 -15.03 -10.47
N ASN A 67 -22.37 -14.82 -11.51
CA ASN A 67 -21.99 -14.00 -12.67
C ASN A 67 -23.00 -12.89 -13.00
N SER A 68 -23.73 -12.39 -12.00
CA SER A 68 -24.68 -11.29 -12.21
C SER A 68 -23.96 -9.97 -12.55
N GLU A 69 -24.64 -9.05 -13.22
CA GLU A 69 -24.04 -7.75 -13.59
C GLU A 69 -23.57 -6.94 -12.37
N MET A 70 -24.33 -6.97 -11.26
CA MET A 70 -23.92 -6.34 -10.00
C MET A 70 -22.63 -6.96 -9.43
N VAL A 71 -22.51 -8.29 -9.49
CA VAL A 71 -21.30 -9.00 -9.05
C VAL A 71 -20.10 -8.64 -9.93
N LYS A 72 -20.28 -8.57 -11.25
CA LYS A 72 -19.23 -8.11 -12.19
C LYS A 72 -18.84 -6.66 -11.96
N TYR A 73 -19.80 -5.79 -11.66
CA TYR A 73 -19.53 -4.40 -11.33
C TYR A 73 -18.62 -4.29 -10.11
N CYS A 74 -18.95 -5.01 -9.03
CA CYS A 74 -18.11 -5.10 -7.84
C CYS A 74 -16.74 -5.72 -8.14
N ASP A 75 -16.65 -6.77 -8.98
CA ASP A 75 -15.37 -7.36 -9.37
C ASP A 75 -14.42 -6.33 -10.00
N ASN A 76 -14.97 -5.51 -10.91
CA ASN A 76 -14.25 -4.43 -11.57
C ASN A 76 -13.87 -3.33 -10.58
N ALA A 77 -14.78 -2.94 -9.68
CA ALA A 77 -14.52 -1.96 -8.64
C ALA A 77 -13.34 -2.38 -7.74
N TYR A 78 -13.28 -3.64 -7.31
CA TYR A 78 -12.14 -4.16 -6.55
C TYR A 78 -10.86 -4.21 -7.38
N GLY A 79 -10.94 -4.63 -8.65
CA GLY A 79 -9.78 -4.66 -9.56
C GLY A 79 -9.14 -3.28 -9.76
N MET A 80 -9.98 -2.26 -10.02
CA MET A 80 -9.52 -0.86 -10.12
C MET A 80 -8.96 -0.36 -8.79
N SER A 81 -9.60 -0.72 -7.68
CA SER A 81 -9.16 -0.33 -6.34
C SER A 81 -7.77 -0.87 -6.02
N ILE A 82 -7.49 -2.13 -6.34
CA ILE A 82 -6.16 -2.75 -6.19
C ILE A 82 -5.10 -1.97 -6.98
N GLY A 83 -5.38 -1.60 -8.24
CA GLY A 83 -4.46 -0.80 -9.06
C GLY A 83 -4.16 0.57 -8.45
N ASN A 84 -5.21 1.24 -7.96
CA ASN A 84 -5.10 2.54 -7.29
C ASN A 84 -4.32 2.45 -5.96
N LEU A 85 -4.58 1.43 -5.13
CA LEU A 85 -3.85 1.22 -3.88
C LEU A 85 -2.36 0.91 -4.12
N LYS A 86 -2.03 0.12 -5.14
CA LYS A 86 -0.63 -0.11 -5.56
C LYS A 86 0.04 1.18 -6.02
N LYS A 87 -0.67 2.04 -6.75
CA LYS A 87 -0.19 3.37 -7.12
C LYS A 87 0.11 4.23 -5.88
N ALA A 88 -0.81 4.29 -4.93
CA ALA A 88 -0.65 5.03 -3.66
C ALA A 88 0.57 4.55 -2.86
N LEU A 89 0.74 3.23 -2.70
CA LEU A 89 1.91 2.65 -2.04
C LEU A 89 3.21 3.04 -2.76
N GLY A 90 3.23 2.97 -4.09
CA GLY A 90 4.39 3.40 -4.87
C GLY A 90 4.72 4.89 -4.69
N MET A 91 3.72 5.75 -4.47
CA MET A 91 3.96 7.17 -4.14
C MET A 91 4.63 7.33 -2.78
N LEU A 92 4.20 6.58 -1.77
CA LEU A 92 4.81 6.61 -0.44
C LEU A 92 6.24 6.08 -0.45
N GLN A 93 6.50 4.97 -1.14
CA GLN A 93 7.83 4.35 -1.22
C GLN A 93 8.86 5.23 -1.92
N ARG A 94 8.43 6.08 -2.87
CA ARG A 94 9.29 7.08 -3.51
C ARG A 94 9.49 8.34 -2.67
N GLY A 95 8.72 8.49 -1.58
CA GLY A 95 8.66 9.68 -0.75
C GLY A 95 7.89 10.81 -1.44
N ILE A 96 6.82 11.27 -0.81
CA ILE A 96 6.05 12.42 -1.31
C ILE A 96 6.82 13.71 -0.99
N LYS A 97 7.11 14.53 -2.01
CA LYS A 97 7.97 15.73 -1.89
C LYS A 97 7.22 17.06 -1.98
N SER A 98 5.90 17.03 -2.13
CA SER A 98 5.11 18.25 -2.25
C SER A 98 3.68 18.08 -1.72
N PRO A 99 3.03 19.17 -1.29
CA PRO A 99 1.61 19.16 -0.91
C PRO A 99 0.69 18.61 -2.01
N GLN A 100 1.06 18.79 -3.28
CA GLN A 100 0.28 18.26 -4.40
C GLN A 100 0.32 16.73 -4.47
N GLY A 101 1.44 16.11 -4.10
CA GLY A 101 1.54 14.65 -4.04
C GLY A 101 0.68 14.05 -2.92
N PHE A 102 0.53 14.74 -1.78
CA PHE A 102 -0.40 14.32 -0.73
C PHE A 102 -1.85 14.45 -1.16
N LYS A 103 -2.21 15.53 -1.87
CA LYS A 103 -3.56 15.67 -2.47
C LYS A 103 -3.86 14.56 -3.48
N GLU A 104 -2.88 14.17 -4.29
CA GLU A 104 -3.04 13.04 -5.21
C GLU A 104 -3.24 11.72 -4.46
N LEU A 105 -2.47 11.48 -3.39
CA LEU A 105 -2.65 10.30 -2.53
C LEU A 105 -4.06 10.27 -1.91
N GLU A 106 -4.51 11.39 -1.34
CA GLU A 106 -5.85 11.53 -0.77
C GLU A 106 -6.94 11.25 -1.82
N ALA A 107 -6.82 11.83 -3.01
CA ALA A 107 -7.76 11.62 -4.10
C ALA A 107 -7.84 10.14 -4.51
N ILE A 108 -6.71 9.43 -4.55
CA ILE A 108 -6.68 7.99 -4.82
C ILE A 108 -7.46 7.22 -3.74
N VAL A 109 -7.22 7.50 -2.46
CA VAL A 109 -7.94 6.86 -1.35
C VAL A 109 -9.45 7.11 -1.44
N LEU A 110 -9.87 8.35 -1.75
CA LEU A 110 -11.27 8.71 -1.91
C LEU A 110 -11.94 7.98 -3.09
N VAL A 111 -11.26 7.87 -4.23
CA VAL A 111 -11.75 7.10 -5.38
C VAL A 111 -11.96 5.64 -5.01
N VAL A 112 -11.02 5.04 -4.28
CA VAL A 112 -11.13 3.66 -3.81
C VAL A 112 -12.31 3.48 -2.86
N MET A 113 -12.49 4.37 -1.88
CA MET A 113 -13.63 4.33 -0.96
C MET A 113 -14.96 4.43 -1.69
N LYS A 114 -15.04 5.33 -2.68
CA LYS A 114 -16.23 5.52 -3.51
C LYS A 114 -16.55 4.27 -4.33
N ALA A 115 -15.54 3.57 -4.86
CA ALA A 115 -15.75 2.32 -5.59
C ALA A 115 -16.44 1.23 -4.71
N TYR A 116 -16.11 1.17 -3.42
CA TYR A 116 -16.77 0.25 -2.48
C TYR A 116 -18.21 0.67 -2.16
N GLU A 117 -18.46 1.97 -2.04
CA GLU A 117 -19.81 2.50 -1.88
C GLU A 117 -20.68 2.23 -3.09
N GLU A 118 -20.17 2.48 -4.30
CA GLU A 118 -20.88 2.21 -5.55
C GLU A 118 -21.15 0.71 -5.73
N CYS A 119 -20.21 -0.16 -5.33
CA CYS A 119 -20.44 -1.61 -5.29
C CYS A 119 -21.61 -1.99 -4.38
N ASP A 120 -21.78 -1.36 -3.21
CA ASP A 120 -22.96 -1.59 -2.38
C ASP A 120 -24.23 -0.98 -3.01
N HIS A 121 -24.09 0.18 -3.65
CA HIS A 121 -25.19 0.94 -4.23
C HIS A 121 -25.89 0.17 -5.36
N VAL A 122 -25.14 -0.48 -6.26
CA VAL A 122 -25.73 -1.25 -7.37
C VAL A 122 -26.63 -2.39 -6.89
N PHE A 123 -26.37 -2.97 -5.72
CA PHE A 123 -27.28 -3.96 -5.12
C PHE A 123 -28.54 -3.30 -4.55
N ALA A 124 -28.36 -2.16 -3.86
CA ALA A 124 -29.46 -1.41 -3.27
C ALA A 124 -30.45 -0.87 -4.32
N GLU A 125 -29.97 -0.37 -5.46
CA GLU A 125 -30.80 0.05 -6.60
C GLU A 125 -31.66 -1.08 -7.16
N ASN A 126 -31.21 -2.33 -7.00
CA ASN A 126 -31.91 -3.54 -7.42
C ASN A 126 -32.74 -4.16 -6.27
N ALA A 127 -32.95 -3.44 -5.17
CA ALA A 127 -33.64 -3.90 -3.96
C ALA A 127 -33.07 -5.22 -3.39
N LYS A 128 -31.75 -5.43 -3.53
CA LYS A 128 -31.04 -6.59 -3.00
C LYS A 128 -30.02 -6.18 -1.94
N PRO A 129 -29.81 -7.01 -0.90
CA PRO A 129 -28.69 -6.81 0.00
C PRO A 129 -27.37 -7.09 -0.73
N SER A 130 -26.38 -6.21 -0.55
CA SER A 130 -25.02 -6.45 -1.03
C SER A 130 -24.39 -7.61 -0.25
N PRO A 131 -23.92 -8.68 -0.91
CA PRO A 131 -23.16 -9.75 -0.26
C PRO A 131 -21.79 -9.25 0.23
N PHE A 132 -21.39 -8.05 -0.19
CA PHE A 132 -20.12 -7.43 0.15
C PHE A 132 -20.22 -6.36 1.24
N GLY A 133 -21.43 -6.02 1.71
CA GLY A 133 -21.65 -4.84 2.57
C GLY A 133 -20.78 -4.80 3.82
N ILE A 134 -20.52 -5.95 4.45
CA ILE A 134 -19.63 -6.06 5.62
C ILE A 134 -18.17 -5.73 5.23
N SER A 135 -17.67 -6.36 4.16
CA SER A 135 -16.32 -6.11 3.64
C SER A 135 -16.16 -4.66 3.19
N ASN A 136 -17.11 -4.12 2.43
CA ASN A 136 -17.09 -2.74 1.96
C ASN A 136 -17.14 -1.73 3.10
N THR A 137 -17.89 -2.00 4.16
CA THR A 137 -17.89 -1.16 5.37
C THR A 137 -16.51 -1.16 6.04
N LYS A 138 -15.89 -2.33 6.21
CA LYS A 138 -14.53 -2.44 6.76
C LYS A 138 -13.51 -1.71 5.89
N LEU A 139 -13.57 -1.89 4.58
CA LEU A 139 -12.68 -1.24 3.61
C LEU A 139 -12.84 0.28 3.60
N LYS A 140 -14.07 0.80 3.67
CA LYS A 140 -14.33 2.24 3.83
C LYS A 140 -13.76 2.78 5.14
N SER A 141 -13.86 2.03 6.23
CA SER A 141 -13.24 2.41 7.52
C SER A 141 -11.70 2.47 7.44
N LEU A 142 -11.07 1.52 6.74
CA LEU A 142 -9.61 1.55 6.49
C LEU A 142 -9.22 2.75 5.61
N GLY A 143 -10.00 3.04 4.56
CA GLY A 143 -9.80 4.21 3.72
C GLY A 143 -9.90 5.53 4.49
N ALA A 144 -10.88 5.66 5.39
CA ALA A 144 -10.99 6.84 6.25
C ALA A 144 -9.76 7.04 7.15
N LYS A 145 -9.18 5.95 7.69
CA LYS A 145 -7.92 6.01 8.44
C LYS A 145 -6.74 6.41 7.55
N CYS A 146 -6.64 5.85 6.35
CA CYS A 146 -5.60 6.23 5.39
C CYS A 146 -5.67 7.74 5.05
N LYS A 147 -6.88 8.25 4.82
CA LYS A 147 -7.12 9.68 4.58
C LYS A 147 -6.66 10.53 5.76
N GLN A 148 -7.04 10.16 6.99
CA GLN A 148 -6.63 10.87 8.19
C GLN A 148 -5.09 10.94 8.32
N TYR A 149 -4.40 9.80 8.18
CA TYR A 149 -2.94 9.79 8.28
C TYR A 149 -2.26 10.56 7.12
N ALA A 150 -2.82 10.52 5.91
CA ALA A 150 -2.32 11.32 4.79
C ALA A 150 -2.42 12.84 5.05
N GLU A 151 -3.52 13.28 5.67
CA GLU A 151 -3.68 14.68 6.07
C GLU A 151 -2.73 15.10 7.20
N GLU A 152 -2.45 14.20 8.15
CA GLU A 152 -1.49 14.43 9.22
C GLU A 152 -0.06 14.55 8.66
N ASP A 153 0.31 13.68 7.72
CA ASP A 153 1.61 13.73 7.03
C ASP A 153 1.81 14.98 6.18
N ALA A 154 0.75 15.41 5.49
CA ALA A 154 0.78 16.61 4.65
C ALA A 154 0.99 17.90 5.47
N LYS A 155 0.69 17.89 6.78
CA LYS A 155 0.96 19.03 7.67
C LYS A 155 2.41 19.04 8.17
N GLN A 156 3.10 17.90 8.10
CA GLN A 156 4.46 17.70 8.60
C GLN A 156 5.53 17.89 7.51
N ASN A 157 5.14 17.91 6.22
CA ASN A 157 6.02 18.00 5.05
C ASN A 157 5.60 19.13 4.10
#